data_AF-A0A520G0N6-F1
#
_entry.id   AF-A0A520G0N6-F1
#
_cell.length_a   1.000
_cell.length_b   1.000
_cell.length_c   1.000
_cell.angle_alpha   90.00
_cell.angle_beta   90.00
_cell.angle_gamma   90.00
#
_symmetry.space_group_name_H-M   'P 1'
#
loop_
_entity.id
_entity.type
_entity.pdbx_description
1 polymer ?
#
loop_
_entity_poly.entity_id
_entity_poly.type
_entity_poly.pdbx_seq_one_letter_code
_entity_poly.pdbx_strand_id
1 'polypeptide(L)'
;AALRNEMKEDKGVSITCLMPGATDTDFFARADMLDTKVGSDKDALMDPADVAKIGFDAMIAGEADVVAGWKNKAMVAMSKVLPSQVVAEQHRKMAEPGTGSS
;
A
#
# COMPACT_ATOMS: atom_id res chain seq x y z
N ALA A 1 -12.83 -6.88 6.09
CA ALA A 1 -14.31 -6.91 6.20
C ALA A 1 -14.82 -7.98 7.18
N ALA A 2 -14.47 -9.26 7.02
CA ALA A 2 -14.96 -10.35 7.90
C ALA A 2 -14.61 -10.14 9.38
N LEU A 3 -13.33 -9.95 9.71
CA LEU A 3 -12.88 -9.72 11.10
C LEU A 3 -13.56 -8.52 11.78
N ARG A 4 -13.69 -7.39 11.07
CA ARG A 4 -14.40 -6.21 11.60
C ARG A 4 -15.89 -6.49 11.83
N ASN A 5 -16.50 -7.37 11.04
CA ASN A 5 -17.90 -7.76 11.21
C ASN A 5 -18.10 -8.68 12.41
N GLU A 6 -17.18 -9.63 12.64
CA GLU A 6 -17.18 -10.52 13.80
C GLU A 6 -17.04 -9.74 15.11
N MET A 7 -16.21 -8.70 15.12
CA MET A 7 -15.94 -7.88 16.32
C MET A 7 -16.97 -6.76 16.57
N LYS A 8 -18.11 -6.71 15.85
CA LYS A 8 -19.09 -5.61 15.98
C LYS A 8 -19.76 -5.54 17.34
N GLU A 9 -19.92 -6.69 18.01
CA GLU A 9 -20.61 -6.79 19.29
C GLU A 9 -19.66 -6.58 20.48
N ASP A 10 -18.35 -6.69 20.24
CA ASP A 10 -17.30 -6.49 21.24
C ASP A 10 -17.06 -4.99 21.51
N LYS A 11 -17.59 -4.51 22.64
CA LYS A 11 -17.46 -3.11 23.05
C LYS A 11 -16.00 -2.76 23.33
N GLY A 12 -15.52 -1.68 22.72
CA GLY A 12 -14.17 -1.16 22.92
C GLY A 12 -13.12 -1.70 21.95
N VAL A 13 -13.48 -2.57 21.02
CA VAL A 13 -12.61 -3.06 19.96
C VAL A 13 -12.95 -2.35 18.64
N SER A 14 -11.95 -1.76 17.98
CA SER A 14 -12.05 -1.26 16.62
C SER A 14 -10.98 -1.89 15.74
N ILE A 15 -11.29 -2.07 14.46
CA ILE A 15 -10.38 -2.62 13.46
C ILE A 15 -10.32 -1.68 12.27
N THR A 16 -9.11 -1.28 11.90
CA THR A 16 -8.81 -0.45 10.72
C THR A 16 -7.82 -1.17 9.82
N CYS A 17 -8.10 -1.23 8.52
CA CYS A 17 -7.21 -1.80 7.53
C CYS A 17 -6.36 -0.68 6.90
N LEU A 18 -5.06 -0.64 7.21
CA LEU A 18 -4.10 0.22 6.52
C LEU A 18 -3.63 -0.47 5.22
N MET A 19 -3.85 0.20 4.09
CA MET A 19 -3.44 -0.25 2.76
C MET A 19 -2.41 0.73 2.18
N PRO A 20 -1.13 0.58 2.54
CA PRO A 20 -0.09 1.47 2.05
C PRO A 20 0.31 1.12 0.62
N GLY A 21 0.86 2.10 -0.09
CA GLY A 21 1.59 1.87 -1.34
C GLY A 21 3.03 1.45 -1.04
N ALA A 22 3.91 1.52 -2.05
CA ALA A 22 5.34 1.34 -1.84
C ALA A 22 5.87 2.32 -0.78
N THR A 23 6.57 1.81 0.23
CA THR A 23 6.99 2.56 1.44
C THR A 23 8.47 2.32 1.68
N ASP A 24 9.25 3.36 1.99
CA ASP A 24 10.70 3.29 2.09
C ASP A 24 11.18 2.57 3.37
N THR A 25 11.11 1.25 3.34
CA THR A 25 11.52 0.36 4.42
C THR A 25 12.53 -0.66 3.92
N ASP A 26 13.15 -1.39 4.84
CA ASP A 26 14.02 -2.53 4.52
C ASP A 26 13.32 -3.67 3.75
N PHE A 27 12.00 -3.61 3.53
CA PHE A 27 11.25 -4.63 2.81
C PHE A 27 11.87 -4.94 1.44
N PHE A 28 12.16 -3.91 0.63
CA PHE A 28 12.69 -4.12 -0.73
C PHE A 28 14.10 -4.71 -0.73
N ALA A 29 14.92 -4.36 0.27
CA ALA A 29 16.24 -4.97 0.45
C ALA A 29 16.11 -6.44 0.88
N ARG A 30 15.23 -6.75 1.82
CA ARG A 30 15.01 -8.12 2.32
C ARG A 30 14.31 -9.03 1.32
N ALA A 31 13.60 -8.46 0.36
CA ALA A 31 12.90 -9.17 -0.70
C ALA A 31 13.73 -9.30 -1.99
N ASP A 32 15.01 -8.86 -2.00
CA ASP A 32 15.86 -8.79 -3.20
C ASP A 32 15.19 -8.04 -4.37
N MET A 33 14.58 -6.89 -4.06
CA MET A 33 13.81 -6.08 -5.02
C MET A 33 14.45 -4.70 -5.32
N LEU A 34 15.66 -4.43 -4.84
CA LEU A 34 16.32 -3.13 -5.05
C LEU A 34 16.68 -2.85 -6.51
N ASP A 35 16.71 -3.88 -7.35
CA ASP A 35 16.94 -3.79 -8.80
C ASP A 35 15.64 -3.72 -9.61
N THR A 36 14.49 -3.56 -8.95
CA THR A 36 13.18 -3.39 -9.59
C THR A 36 12.80 -1.92 -9.62
N LYS A 37 12.02 -1.49 -10.62
CA LYS A 37 11.55 -0.10 -10.72
C LYS A 37 10.82 0.37 -9.45
N VAL A 38 10.02 -0.49 -8.83
CA VAL A 38 9.28 -0.16 -7.60
C VAL A 38 10.18 -0.07 -6.36
N GLY A 39 11.26 -0.84 -6.31
CA GLY A 39 12.19 -0.85 -5.18
C GLY A 39 13.31 0.20 -5.29
N SER A 40 13.62 0.66 -6.50
CA SER A 40 14.70 1.62 -6.75
C SER A 40 14.26 3.09 -6.79
N ASP A 41 13.00 3.37 -7.12
CA ASP A 41 12.48 4.75 -7.28
C ASP A 41 12.12 5.36 -5.92
N LYS A 42 13.09 6.03 -5.28
CA LYS A 42 12.92 6.66 -3.97
C LYS A 42 11.85 7.75 -3.93
N ASP A 43 11.63 8.48 -5.02
CA ASP A 43 10.60 9.53 -5.11
C ASP A 43 9.17 8.97 -5.25
N ALA A 44 9.06 7.68 -5.61
CA ALA A 44 7.81 6.94 -5.62
C ALA A 44 7.48 6.28 -4.29
N LEU A 45 8.44 6.13 -3.37
CA LEU A 45 8.23 5.56 -2.04
C LEU A 45 7.66 6.61 -1.07
N MET A 46 6.75 6.19 -0.21
CA MET A 46 6.31 7.01 0.92
C MET A 46 7.25 6.88 2.11
N ASP A 47 7.38 7.97 2.87
CA ASP A 47 8.05 7.94 4.16
C ASP A 47 7.29 7.00 5.14
N PRO A 48 7.98 6.07 5.83
CA PRO A 48 7.34 5.16 6.77
C PRO A 48 6.65 5.83 7.95
N ALA A 49 7.19 6.94 8.45
CA ALA A 49 6.59 7.67 9.57
C ALA A 49 5.27 8.33 9.15
N ASP A 50 5.20 8.85 7.92
CA ASP A 50 3.95 9.37 7.35
C ASP A 50 2.91 8.27 7.18
N VAL A 51 3.29 7.10 6.65
CA VAL A 51 2.40 5.94 6.51
C VAL A 51 1.88 5.47 7.88
N ALA A 52 2.76 5.38 8.88
CA ALA A 52 2.40 4.99 10.24
C ALA A 52 1.45 6.01 10.88
N LYS A 53 1.71 7.31 10.70
CA LYS A 53 0.86 8.39 11.22
C LYS A 53 -0.54 8.33 10.60
N ILE A 54 -0.63 8.17 9.28
CA ILE A 54 -1.93 8.03 8.58
C ILE A 54 -2.72 6.85 9.13
N GLY A 55 -2.06 5.69 9.30
CA GLY A 55 -2.70 4.50 9.86
C GLY A 55 -3.18 4.71 11.29
N PHE A 56 -2.36 5.34 12.13
CA PHE A 56 -2.70 5.64 13.52
C PHE A 56 -3.88 6.61 13.62
N ASP A 57 -3.86 7.71 12.88
CA ASP A 57 -4.93 8.70 12.89
C ASP A 57 -6.27 8.10 12.42
N ALA A 58 -6.26 7.30 11.35
CA ALA A 58 -7.44 6.60 10.85
C ALA A 58 -8.00 5.58 11.86
N MET A 59 -7.11 4.88 12.57
CA MET A 59 -7.48 3.95 13.64
C MET A 59 -8.15 4.68 14.81
N ILE A 60 -7.58 5.80 15.25
CA ILE A 60 -8.16 6.64 16.31
C ILE A 60 -9.51 7.23 15.89
N ALA A 61 -9.67 7.57 14.61
CA ALA A 61 -10.93 8.05 14.05
C ALA A 61 -12.00 6.95 13.83
N GLY A 62 -11.66 5.67 14.01
CA GLY A 62 -12.58 4.53 13.83
C GLY A 62 -12.86 4.17 12.36
N GLU A 63 -12.05 4.65 11.43
CA GLU A 63 -12.18 4.37 10.00
C GLU A 63 -12.03 2.86 9.71
N ALA A 64 -12.76 2.35 8.73
CA ALA A 64 -12.69 0.93 8.35
C ALA A 64 -11.43 0.60 7.57
N ASP A 65 -11.10 1.45 6.61
CA ASP A 65 -10.08 1.19 5.60
C ASP A 65 -9.43 2.54 5.25
N VAL A 66 -8.11 2.59 5.26
CA VAL A 66 -7.35 3.79 4.87
C VAL A 66 -6.29 3.43 3.84
N VAL A 67 -6.27 4.17 2.72
CA VAL A 67 -5.25 4.06 1.69
C VAL A 67 -4.24 5.18 1.91
N ALA A 68 -3.00 4.85 2.27
CA ALA A 68 -1.97 5.87 2.48
C ALA A 68 -1.44 6.40 1.14
N GLY A 69 -1.38 7.74 1.03
CA GLY A 69 -0.82 8.45 -0.12
C GLY A 69 -1.81 8.70 -1.26
N TRP A 70 -1.78 9.93 -1.80
CA TRP A 70 -2.67 10.33 -2.90
C TRP A 70 -2.33 9.59 -4.22
N LYS A 71 -1.03 9.33 -4.49
CA LYS A 71 -0.57 8.55 -5.66
C LYS A 71 -1.14 7.12 -5.61
N ASN A 72 -1.06 6.48 -4.43
CA ASN A 72 -1.60 5.15 -4.21
C ASN A 72 -3.13 5.14 -4.36
N LYS A 73 -3.82 6.14 -3.79
CA LYS A 73 -5.27 6.30 -3.95
C LYS A 73 -5.69 6.45 -5.41
N ALA A 74 -4.93 7.20 -6.21
CA ALA A 74 -5.15 7.34 -7.65
C ALA A 74 -4.90 6.02 -8.40
N MET A 75 -3.82 5.30 -8.09
CA MET A 75 -3.52 3.99 -8.68
C MET A 75 -4.62 2.97 -8.37
N VAL A 76 -5.09 2.91 -7.12
CA VAL A 76 -6.20 2.04 -6.69
C VAL A 76 -7.52 2.42 -7.36
N ALA A 77 -7.76 3.71 -7.60
CA ALA A 77 -8.93 4.14 -8.36
C ALA A 77 -8.85 3.71 -9.83
N MET A 78 -7.67 3.85 -10.45
CA MET A 78 -7.44 3.40 -11.83
C MET A 78 -7.56 1.88 -11.98
N SER A 79 -7.08 1.10 -11.00
CA SER A 79 -7.17 -0.37 -11.07
C SER A 79 -8.60 -0.90 -11.01
N LYS A 80 -9.57 -0.10 -10.52
CA LYS A 80 -10.99 -0.44 -10.53
C LYS A 80 -11.66 -0.24 -11.89
N VAL A 81 -11.07 0.59 -12.76
CA VAL A 81 -11.63 0.89 -14.10
C VAL A 81 -10.89 0.18 -15.23
N LEU A 82 -9.61 -0.16 -15.02
CA LEU A 82 -8.81 -0.86 -16.01
C LEU A 82 -9.07 -2.38 -15.99
N PRO A 83 -8.99 -3.08 -17.14
CA PRO A 83 -9.06 -4.54 -17.16
C PRO A 83 -7.96 -5.16 -16.29
N SER A 84 -8.30 -6.25 -15.59
CA SER A 84 -7.38 -6.93 -14.67
C SER A 84 -6.07 -7.36 -15.33
N GLN A 85 -6.10 -7.73 -16.61
CA GLN A 85 -4.90 -8.08 -17.40
C GLN A 85 -3.93 -6.90 -17.54
N VAL A 86 -4.45 -5.69 -17.76
CA VAL A 86 -3.64 -4.47 -17.90
C VAL A 86 -2.99 -4.11 -16.57
N VAL A 87 -3.77 -4.16 -15.48
CA VAL A 87 -3.28 -3.93 -14.11
C VAL A 87 -2.19 -4.94 -13.76
N ALA A 88 -2.40 -6.22 -14.06
CA ALA A 88 -1.42 -7.27 -13.82
C ALA A 88 -0.14 -7.09 -14.64
N GLU A 89 -0.24 -6.72 -15.92
CA GLU A 89 0.93 -6.45 -16.77
C GLU A 89 1.73 -5.26 -16.24
N GLN A 90 1.07 -4.18 -15.81
CA GLN A 90 1.73 -3.03 -15.21
C GLN A 90 2.43 -3.40 -13.89
N HIS A 91 1.77 -4.15 -13.02
CA HIS A 91 2.39 -4.66 -11.79
C HIS A 91 3.63 -5.50 -12.10
N ARG A 92 3.56 -6.40 -13.09
CA ARG A 92 4.71 -7.21 -13.52
C ARG A 92 5.88 -6.33 -13.94
N LYS A 93 5.65 -5.34 -14.81
CA LYS A 93 6.71 -4.43 -15.29
C LYS A 93 7.38 -3.63 -14.18
N MET A 94 6.64 -3.27 -13.12
CA MET A 94 7.18 -2.52 -11.99
C MET A 94 8.04 -3.39 -11.05
N ALA A 95 7.71 -4.68 -10.93
CA ALA A 95 8.40 -5.65 -10.08
C ALA A 95 9.39 -6.55 -10.84
N GLU A 96 9.57 -6.32 -12.14
CA GLU A 96 10.47 -7.12 -12.99
C GLU A 96 11.94 -6.85 -12.61
N PRO A 97 12.75 -7.89 -12.34
CA PRO A 97 14.17 -7.72 -12.03
C PRO A 97 14.95 -6.99 -13.13
N GLY A 98 15.99 -6.26 -12.76
CA GLY A 98 16.81 -5.47 -13.68
C GLY A 98 16.12 -4.26 -14.31
N THR A 99 14.93 -3.86 -13.84
CA THR A 99 14.23 -2.65 -14.30
C THR A 99 14.52 -1.41 -13.45
N GLY A 100 15.29 -1.57 -12.38
CA GLY A 100 15.77 -0.48 -11.54
C GLY A 100 16.64 0.49 -12.33
N SER A 101 16.39 1.78 -12.16
CA SER A 101 17.21 2.82 -12.79
C SER A 101 18.54 2.91 -12.04
N SER A 102 19.67 2.94 -12.76
CA SER A 102 21.00 3.19 -12.20
C SER A 102 21.11 4.56 -11.54
#